data_AF-A0A9W8MUR3-F1
#
_entry.id   AF-A0A9W8MUR3-F1
#
_cell.length_a   1.000
_cell.length_b   1.000
_cell.length_c   1.000
_cell.angle_alpha   90.00
_cell.angle_beta   90.00
_cell.angle_gamma   90.00
#
_symmetry.space_group_name_H-M   'P 1'
#
loop_
_entity.id
_entity.type
_entity.pdbx_description
1 polymer ?
#
loop_
_entity_poly.entity_id
_entity_poly.type
_entity_poly.pdbx_seq_one_letter_code
_entity_poly.pdbx_strand_id
1 'polypeptide(L)'
;MSPALYSATSNGIHVNGVHTNGVHTNGTHPLKKRIDGFGTRAVHVGSEPNEETGAVIPSISLSTTYKQQAIGVHKGFEYSRSGNPNRNALEDTLAALEGGGAYALAFASGSSTTATVLQSLGPNAHVVSVNDVYGGTFRYIRRVAAENQGLEATFLDLENASDEDIIASFRENTKVRMAISGPVLRS
;
A
#
# COMPACT_ATOMS: atom_id res chain seq x y z
N MET A 1 -46.93 0.16 -34.05
CA MET A 1 -48.35 0.55 -33.84
C MET A 1 -48.42 1.38 -32.56
N SER A 2 -48.74 2.66 -32.65
CA SER A 2 -49.15 3.50 -31.52
C SER A 2 -50.69 3.48 -31.44
N PRO A 3 -51.32 3.62 -30.26
CA PRO A 3 -51.80 4.96 -29.82
C PRO A 3 -51.75 5.20 -28.29
N ALA A 4 -51.41 6.41 -27.82
CA ALA A 4 -52.28 7.52 -27.32
C ALA A 4 -52.85 7.30 -25.89
N LEU A 5 -52.36 8.04 -24.87
CA LEU A 5 -52.86 9.33 -24.32
C LEU A 5 -54.00 9.21 -23.30
N TYR A 6 -53.78 9.66 -22.06
CA TYR A 6 -54.76 10.43 -21.27
C TYR A 6 -54.09 11.37 -20.26
N SER A 7 -54.76 12.49 -20.00
CA SER A 7 -54.29 13.76 -19.41
C SER A 7 -55.21 14.20 -18.27
N ALA A 8 -54.72 15.05 -17.35
CA ALA A 8 -55.41 16.13 -16.59
C ALA A 8 -54.82 16.24 -15.16
N THR A 9 -54.03 17.25 -14.79
CA THR A 9 -54.37 18.62 -14.30
C THR A 9 -55.30 18.68 -13.08
N SER A 10 -54.83 19.23 -11.95
CA SER A 10 -55.23 20.58 -11.51
C SER A 10 -54.58 21.01 -10.18
N ASN A 11 -54.43 22.34 -10.08
CA ASN A 11 -53.75 23.14 -9.07
C ASN A 11 -54.40 23.13 -7.69
N GLY A 12 -53.58 23.41 -6.67
CA GLY A 12 -54.02 23.98 -5.40
C GLY A 12 -52.91 24.84 -4.80
N ILE A 13 -52.82 26.11 -5.22
CA ILE A 13 -52.02 27.14 -4.58
C ILE A 13 -52.91 27.80 -3.52
N HIS A 14 -52.50 27.75 -2.25
CA HIS A 14 -52.95 28.69 -1.22
C HIS A 14 -51.75 29.53 -0.81
N VAL A 15 -51.84 30.84 -1.07
CA VAL A 15 -50.87 31.87 -0.67
C VAL A 15 -51.20 32.40 0.72
N ASN A 16 -50.18 32.63 1.54
CA ASN A 16 -50.11 33.72 2.52
C ASN A 16 -48.63 33.99 2.85
N GLY A 17 -48.21 35.23 2.68
CA GLY A 17 -46.82 35.61 2.45
C GLY A 17 -45.96 35.93 3.69
N VAL A 18 -44.73 36.33 3.32
CA VAL A 18 -43.67 37.04 4.06
C VAL A 18 -42.70 36.16 4.88
N HIS A 19 -41.61 35.74 4.23
CA HIS A 19 -40.25 36.30 4.44
C HIS A 19 -39.31 35.64 3.42
N THR A 20 -38.76 36.43 2.49
CA THR A 20 -37.74 35.98 1.54
C THR A 20 -36.40 35.87 2.27
N ASN A 21 -36.02 34.68 2.71
CA ASN A 21 -34.61 34.37 2.95
C ASN A 21 -34.06 33.81 1.63
N GLY A 22 -33.09 34.54 1.10
CA GLY A 22 -32.52 34.34 -0.23
C GLY A 22 -32.21 32.89 -0.53
N VAL A 23 -32.53 32.50 -1.77
CA VAL A 23 -32.05 31.27 -2.37
C VAL A 23 -30.53 31.35 -2.43
N HIS A 24 -29.85 30.79 -1.43
CA HIS A 24 -28.46 30.39 -1.59
C HIS A 24 -28.46 29.18 -2.52
N THR A 25 -28.33 29.43 -3.82
CA THR A 25 -27.91 28.40 -4.77
C THR A 25 -26.48 28.04 -4.41
N ASN A 26 -26.30 27.11 -3.47
CA ASN A 26 -25.02 26.43 -3.34
C ASN A 26 -24.85 25.63 -4.63
N GLY A 27 -24.10 26.21 -5.56
CA GLY A 27 -23.62 25.52 -6.74
C GLY A 27 -23.06 24.17 -6.31
N THR A 28 -23.43 23.13 -7.05
CA THR A 28 -22.87 21.79 -6.92
C THR A 28 -21.39 21.87 -7.29
N HIS A 29 -20.56 22.33 -6.34
CA HIS A 29 -19.13 22.14 -6.40
C HIS A 29 -18.89 20.65 -6.18
N PRO A 30 -18.22 19.94 -7.11
CA PRO A 30 -17.81 18.58 -6.86
C PRO A 30 -16.97 18.60 -5.59
N LEU A 31 -17.42 17.87 -4.56
CA LEU A 31 -16.67 17.72 -3.31
C LEU A 31 -15.29 17.19 -3.69
N LYS A 32 -14.28 18.04 -3.58
CA LYS A 32 -12.88 17.68 -3.79
C LYS A 32 -12.63 16.50 -2.85
N LYS A 33 -12.39 15.30 -3.40
CA LYS A 33 -12.20 14.07 -2.63
C LYS A 33 -11.11 14.35 -1.60
N ARG A 34 -11.53 14.52 -0.34
CA ARG A 34 -10.62 14.90 0.73
C ARG A 34 -9.80 13.65 1.01
N ILE A 35 -8.48 13.75 0.78
CA ILE A 35 -7.57 12.69 1.19
C ILE A 35 -7.53 12.78 2.70
N ASP A 36 -7.95 11.70 3.38
CA ASP A 36 -7.90 11.65 4.82
C ASP A 36 -6.46 11.78 5.34
N GLY A 37 -6.30 12.42 6.50
CA GLY A 37 -4.99 12.64 7.11
C GLY A 37 -4.35 11.33 7.59
N PHE A 38 -3.04 11.36 7.87
CA PHE A 38 -2.28 10.19 8.35
C PHE A 38 -2.96 9.50 9.53
N GLY A 39 -3.34 10.24 10.56
CA GLY A 39 -3.98 9.66 11.76
C GLY A 39 -5.33 9.00 11.48
N THR A 40 -6.14 9.57 10.59
CA THR A 40 -7.40 8.97 10.16
C THR A 40 -7.15 7.67 9.39
N ARG A 41 -6.19 7.68 8.45
CA ARG A 41 -5.85 6.47 7.69
C ARG A 41 -5.28 5.36 8.58
N ALA A 42 -4.48 5.72 9.59
CA ALA A 42 -3.88 4.78 10.53
C ALA A 42 -4.91 4.01 11.37
N VAL A 43 -6.11 4.57 11.56
CA VAL A 43 -7.18 3.97 12.35
C VAL A 43 -8.23 3.28 11.48
N HIS A 44 -8.56 3.85 10.32
CA HIS A 44 -9.73 3.41 9.54
C HIS A 44 -9.40 2.51 8.34
N VAL A 45 -8.27 2.71 7.66
CA VAL A 45 -7.95 1.89 6.48
C VAL A 45 -7.65 0.46 6.92
N GLY A 46 -8.26 -0.52 6.26
CA GLY A 46 -8.12 -1.95 6.58
C GLY A 46 -8.94 -2.40 7.81
N SER A 47 -9.72 -1.50 8.42
CA SER A 47 -10.50 -1.77 9.64
C SER A 47 -12.01 -1.73 9.39
N GLU A 48 -12.44 -2.19 8.21
CA GLU A 48 -13.87 -2.27 7.88
C GLU A 48 -14.59 -3.24 8.83
N PRO A 49 -15.79 -2.88 9.35
CA PRO A 49 -16.55 -3.77 10.21
C PRO A 49 -16.85 -5.11 9.54
N ASN A 50 -16.79 -6.19 10.31
CA ASN A 50 -17.09 -7.52 9.80
C ASN A 50 -18.55 -7.60 9.29
N GLU A 51 -18.75 -7.97 8.03
CA GLU A 51 -20.09 -7.99 7.38
C GLU A 51 -21.08 -8.96 8.03
N GLU A 52 -20.60 -10.04 8.66
CA GLU A 52 -21.46 -11.08 9.24
C GLU A 52 -21.86 -10.77 10.69
N THR A 53 -20.98 -10.17 11.46
CA THR A 53 -21.13 -9.99 12.92
C THR A 53 -21.25 -8.53 13.37
N GLY A 54 -20.89 -7.58 12.50
CA GLY A 54 -20.80 -6.15 12.85
C GLY A 54 -19.64 -5.79 13.77
N ALA A 55 -18.70 -6.73 14.02
CA ALA A 55 -17.53 -6.46 14.86
C ALA A 55 -16.67 -5.35 14.25
N VAL A 56 -16.46 -4.27 15.01
CA VAL A 56 -15.66 -3.11 14.60
C VAL A 56 -14.16 -3.40 14.65
N ILE A 57 -13.74 -4.27 15.57
CA ILE A 57 -12.36 -4.77 15.60
C ILE A 57 -12.33 -6.09 14.84
N PRO A 58 -11.47 -6.23 13.80
CA PRO A 58 -11.41 -7.47 13.04
C PRO A 58 -10.94 -8.63 13.91
N SER A 59 -11.59 -9.79 13.76
CA SER A 59 -11.18 -11.02 14.42
C SER A 59 -9.84 -11.52 13.87
N ILE A 60 -9.07 -12.25 14.70
CA ILE A 60 -7.79 -12.83 14.27
C ILE A 60 -8.07 -14.18 13.58
N SER A 61 -7.87 -14.23 12.27
CA SER A 61 -7.93 -15.46 11.47
C SER A 61 -6.63 -16.24 11.60
N LEU A 62 -6.66 -17.26 12.46
CA LEU A 62 -5.58 -18.24 12.64
C LEU A 62 -5.69 -19.44 11.70
N SER A 63 -6.72 -19.47 10.84
CA SER A 63 -6.90 -20.59 9.90
C SER A 63 -5.75 -20.63 8.90
N THR A 64 -5.31 -21.82 8.53
CA THR A 64 -4.29 -22.02 7.49
C THR A 64 -4.89 -22.12 6.10
N THR A 65 -6.15 -22.55 5.99
CA THR A 65 -6.88 -22.79 4.74
C THR A 65 -8.34 -22.33 4.87
N TYR A 66 -9.01 -22.11 3.74
CA TYR A 66 -10.38 -21.61 3.69
C TYR A 66 -11.25 -22.50 2.81
N LYS A 67 -12.52 -22.66 3.22
CA LYS A 67 -13.48 -23.46 2.47
C LYS A 67 -13.72 -22.84 1.10
N GLN A 68 -13.52 -23.64 0.06
CA GLN A 68 -13.88 -23.29 -1.32
C GLN A 68 -15.27 -23.87 -1.64
N GLN A 69 -16.05 -23.17 -2.45
CA GLN A 69 -17.34 -23.68 -2.95
C GLN A 69 -17.12 -24.76 -4.02
N ALA A 70 -16.11 -24.58 -4.86
CA ALA A 70 -15.59 -25.53 -5.83
C ALA A 70 -14.09 -25.23 -6.02
N ILE A 71 -13.37 -26.06 -6.78
CA ILE A 71 -11.95 -25.84 -7.07
C ILE A 71 -11.77 -24.46 -7.72
N GLY A 72 -10.99 -23.60 -7.07
CA GLY A 72 -10.72 -22.23 -7.55
C GLY A 72 -11.87 -21.23 -7.33
N VAL A 73 -12.97 -21.65 -6.68
CA VAL A 73 -14.11 -20.78 -6.37
C VAL A 73 -14.17 -20.52 -4.87
N HIS A 74 -13.58 -19.40 -4.43
CA HIS A 74 -13.45 -19.03 -3.03
C HIS A 74 -13.84 -17.56 -2.78
N LYS A 75 -14.07 -17.21 -1.52
CA LYS A 75 -14.46 -15.85 -1.08
C LYS A 75 -13.23 -14.92 -0.91
N GLY A 76 -12.26 -15.02 -1.81
CA GLY A 76 -11.02 -14.23 -1.76
C GLY A 76 -9.81 -14.89 -1.07
N PHE A 77 -10.00 -15.90 -0.22
CA PHE A 77 -8.90 -16.63 0.43
C PHE A 77 -8.95 -18.13 0.15
N GLU A 78 -7.79 -18.73 -0.13
CA GLU A 78 -7.62 -20.19 -0.22
C GLU A 78 -6.69 -20.73 0.87
N TYR A 79 -5.56 -20.06 1.11
CA TYR A 79 -4.47 -20.51 1.94
C TYR A 79 -3.73 -19.30 2.50
N SER A 80 -3.49 -19.30 3.83
CA SER A 80 -3.08 -18.09 4.56
C SER A 80 -1.73 -17.51 4.14
N ARG A 81 -0.82 -18.32 3.59
CA ARG A 81 0.43 -17.82 3.00
C ARG A 81 0.15 -16.89 1.80
N SER A 82 -0.76 -17.29 0.92
CA SER A 82 -1.12 -16.54 -0.29
C SER A 82 -1.96 -15.31 0.05
N GLY A 83 -2.87 -15.43 1.03
CA GLY A 83 -3.73 -14.32 1.48
C GLY A 83 -4.32 -14.62 2.85
N ASN A 84 -4.31 -13.64 3.75
CA ASN A 84 -4.92 -13.74 5.08
C ASN A 84 -5.63 -12.42 5.41
N PRO A 85 -6.89 -12.42 5.88
CA PRO A 85 -7.65 -11.19 6.07
C PRO A 85 -6.97 -10.19 7.02
N ASN A 86 -6.33 -10.66 8.10
CA ASN A 86 -5.60 -9.77 9.01
C ASN A 86 -4.35 -9.18 8.38
N ARG A 87 -3.61 -9.98 7.59
CA ARG A 87 -2.42 -9.49 6.89
C ARG A 87 -2.79 -8.51 5.78
N ASN A 88 -3.81 -8.82 4.99
CA ASN A 88 -4.30 -7.93 3.93
C ASN A 88 -4.75 -6.58 4.51
N ALA A 89 -5.48 -6.60 5.62
CA ALA A 89 -5.86 -5.37 6.33
C ALA A 89 -4.63 -4.54 6.73
N LEU A 90 -3.60 -5.16 7.32
CA LEU A 90 -2.34 -4.50 7.66
C LEU A 90 -1.64 -3.94 6.42
N GLU A 91 -1.56 -4.72 5.34
CA GLU A 91 -0.94 -4.31 4.08
C GLU A 91 -1.67 -3.10 3.47
N ASP A 92 -3.00 -3.09 3.47
CA ASP A 92 -3.81 -1.96 3.00
C ASP A 92 -3.57 -0.71 3.85
N THR A 93 -3.54 -0.85 5.19
CA THR A 93 -3.22 0.26 6.09
C THR A 93 -1.84 0.83 5.77
N LEU A 94 -0.80 -0.01 5.68
CA LEU A 94 0.58 0.42 5.42
C LEU A 94 0.71 1.12 4.06
N ALA A 95 0.09 0.57 3.01
CA ALA A 95 0.07 1.19 1.69
C ALA A 95 -0.55 2.59 1.72
N ALA A 96 -1.65 2.76 2.46
CA ALA A 96 -2.29 4.06 2.64
C ALA A 96 -1.44 5.05 3.45
N LEU A 97 -0.68 4.57 4.44
CA LEU A 97 0.18 5.41 5.28
C LEU A 97 1.39 5.97 4.53
N GLU A 98 2.00 5.19 3.64
CA GLU A 98 3.17 5.56 2.81
C GLU A 98 2.82 6.52 1.65
N GLY A 99 1.88 7.44 1.87
CA GLY A 99 1.48 8.44 0.87
C GLY A 99 0.48 7.94 -0.17
N GLY A 100 -0.18 6.79 0.05
CA GLY A 100 -1.10 6.19 -0.90
C GLY A 100 -0.41 5.31 -1.93
N GLY A 101 0.56 4.51 -1.48
CA GLY A 101 1.16 3.45 -2.28
C GLY A 101 0.07 2.50 -2.80
N ALA A 102 0.29 1.93 -3.99
CA ALA A 102 -0.71 1.04 -4.59
C ALA A 102 -0.86 -0.27 -3.80
N TYR A 103 0.22 -0.74 -3.18
CA TYR A 103 0.29 -2.02 -2.46
C TYR A 103 1.34 -1.96 -1.35
N ALA A 104 1.17 -2.79 -0.32
CA ALA A 104 2.22 -3.16 0.62
C ALA A 104 2.27 -4.68 0.77
N LEU A 105 3.40 -5.19 1.26
CA LEU A 105 3.62 -6.62 1.49
C LEU A 105 4.23 -6.80 2.88
N ALA A 106 3.58 -7.58 3.73
CA ALA A 106 4.03 -7.86 5.08
C ALA A 106 4.85 -9.15 5.12
N PHE A 107 6.03 -9.07 5.74
CA PHE A 107 6.98 -10.17 5.88
C PHE A 107 7.23 -10.51 7.34
N ALA A 108 7.79 -11.70 7.60
CA ALA A 108 8.13 -12.15 8.94
C ALA A 108 9.20 -11.28 9.63
N SER A 109 10.05 -10.60 8.85
CA SER A 109 11.08 -9.68 9.37
C SER A 109 11.59 -8.76 8.26
N GLY A 110 12.27 -7.66 8.63
CA GLY A 110 12.98 -6.81 7.67
C GLY A 110 14.09 -7.53 6.89
N SER A 111 14.71 -8.56 7.49
CA SER A 111 15.67 -9.42 6.79
C SER A 111 15.00 -10.26 5.69
N SER A 112 13.78 -10.77 5.95
CA SER A 112 12.99 -11.50 4.95
C SER A 112 12.54 -10.57 3.81
N THR A 113 12.17 -9.33 4.12
CA THR A 113 11.89 -8.30 3.12
C THR A 113 13.11 -8.04 2.23
N THR A 114 14.27 -7.77 2.87
CA THR A 114 15.54 -7.51 2.16
C THR A 114 15.92 -8.68 1.26
N ALA A 115 15.84 -9.90 1.77
CA ALA A 115 16.12 -11.10 1.01
C ALA A 115 15.18 -11.26 -0.20
N THR A 116 13.88 -11.04 -0.01
CA THR A 116 12.88 -11.14 -1.09
C THR A 116 13.12 -10.11 -2.17
N VAL A 117 13.38 -8.85 -1.79
CA VAL A 117 13.68 -7.76 -2.73
C VAL A 117 14.97 -8.04 -3.51
N LEU A 118 16.02 -8.52 -2.85
CA LEU A 118 17.29 -8.81 -3.53
C LEU A 118 17.20 -10.04 -4.43
N GLN A 119 16.39 -11.04 -4.07
CA GLN A 119 16.14 -12.22 -4.90
C GLN A 119 15.33 -11.91 -6.15
N SER A 120 14.43 -10.92 -6.09
CA SER A 120 13.62 -10.54 -7.25
C SER A 120 14.41 -9.84 -8.37
N LEU A 121 15.63 -9.38 -8.09
CA LEU A 121 16.51 -8.73 -9.08
C LEU A 121 17.06 -9.71 -10.14
N GLY A 122 17.02 -11.02 -9.85
CA GLY A 122 17.60 -12.05 -10.70
C GLY A 122 19.12 -12.23 -10.54
N PRO A 123 19.70 -13.16 -11.30
CA PRO A 123 21.12 -13.51 -11.18
C PRO A 123 22.04 -12.40 -11.69
N ASN A 124 23.22 -12.29 -11.09
CA ASN A 124 24.31 -11.37 -11.45
C ASN A 124 23.90 -9.89 -11.48
N ALA A 125 22.86 -9.52 -10.73
CA ALA A 125 22.45 -8.13 -10.58
C ALA A 125 23.48 -7.35 -9.73
N HIS A 126 23.61 -6.06 -10.01
CA HIS A 126 24.39 -5.13 -9.20
C HIS A 126 23.47 -4.20 -8.40
N VAL A 127 23.85 -3.91 -7.16
CA VAL A 127 23.14 -2.95 -6.29
C VAL A 127 24.09 -1.88 -5.78
N VAL A 128 23.58 -0.67 -5.59
CA VAL A 128 24.28 0.41 -4.91
C VAL A 128 23.64 0.60 -3.54
N SER A 129 24.41 0.53 -2.46
CA SER A 129 23.92 0.69 -1.09
C SER A 129 24.66 1.80 -0.37
N VAL A 130 24.01 2.43 0.62
CA VAL A 130 24.72 3.21 1.66
C VAL A 130 25.77 2.34 2.35
N ASN A 131 26.92 2.93 2.67
CA ASN A 131 28.02 2.28 3.39
C ASN A 131 27.65 1.95 4.84
N ASP A 132 26.93 2.83 5.53
CA ASP A 132 26.40 2.61 6.87
C ASP A 132 25.04 1.90 6.82
N VAL A 133 25.04 0.70 6.27
CA VAL A 133 23.83 -0.13 6.23
C VAL A 133 23.72 -0.94 7.53
N TYR A 134 22.48 -1.28 7.94
CA TYR A 134 22.28 -2.28 9.00
C TYR A 134 23.15 -3.53 8.77
N GLY A 135 23.92 -3.96 9.78
CA GLY A 135 24.94 -5.00 9.62
C GLY A 135 24.40 -6.36 9.13
N GLY A 136 23.14 -6.67 9.39
CA GLY A 136 22.49 -7.85 8.82
C GLY A 136 22.29 -7.75 7.30
N THR A 137 21.97 -6.57 6.79
CA THR A 137 21.85 -6.29 5.35
C THR A 137 23.20 -6.42 4.66
N PHE A 138 24.25 -5.82 5.22
CA PHE A 138 25.63 -5.96 4.71
C PHE A 138 26.04 -7.43 4.62
N ARG A 139 25.84 -8.18 5.72
CA ARG A 139 26.19 -9.61 5.79
C ARG A 139 25.41 -10.45 4.80
N TYR A 140 24.11 -10.19 4.64
CA TYR A 140 23.29 -10.91 3.67
C TYR A 140 23.77 -10.67 2.23
N ILE A 141 23.99 -9.41 1.85
CA ILE A 141 24.49 -9.05 0.51
C ILE A 141 25.82 -9.74 0.23
N ARG A 142 26.79 -9.62 1.14
CA ARG A 142 28.17 -10.08 0.92
C ARG A 142 28.37 -11.58 1.01
N ARG A 143 27.61 -12.28 1.86
CA ARG A 143 27.85 -13.71 2.17
C ARG A 143 26.76 -14.65 1.68
N VAL A 144 25.58 -14.14 1.34
CA VAL A 144 24.45 -14.99 0.94
C VAL A 144 24.02 -14.65 -0.49
N ALA A 145 23.70 -13.40 -0.76
CA ALA A 145 23.26 -12.98 -2.09
C ALA A 145 24.41 -13.05 -3.11
N ALA A 146 25.62 -12.64 -2.74
CA ALA A 146 26.79 -12.78 -3.62
C ALA A 146 27.04 -14.25 -4.02
N GLU A 147 26.95 -15.18 -3.07
CA GLU A 147 27.20 -16.61 -3.32
C GLU A 147 26.06 -17.30 -4.07
N ASN A 148 24.81 -17.03 -3.68
CA ASN A 148 23.65 -17.78 -4.21
C ASN A 148 23.15 -17.29 -5.57
N GLN A 149 23.29 -15.98 -5.85
CA GLN A 149 22.75 -15.37 -7.06
C GLN A 149 23.78 -14.52 -7.81
N GLY A 150 25.06 -14.50 -7.39
CA GLY A 150 26.09 -13.66 -8.02
C GLY A 150 25.86 -12.17 -7.81
N LEU A 151 25.14 -11.77 -6.74
CA LEU A 151 24.83 -10.36 -6.51
C LEU A 151 26.10 -9.55 -6.26
N GLU A 152 26.31 -8.50 -7.04
CA GLU A 152 27.37 -7.54 -6.84
C GLU A 152 26.85 -6.32 -6.08
N ALA A 153 27.71 -5.69 -5.27
CA ALA A 153 27.32 -4.51 -4.53
C ALA A 153 28.45 -3.47 -4.43
N THR A 154 28.10 -2.21 -4.72
CA THR A 154 28.92 -1.04 -4.42
C THR A 154 28.34 -0.32 -3.20
N PHE A 155 29.19 -0.03 -2.22
CA PHE A 155 28.80 0.67 -0.99
C PHE A 155 29.36 2.09 -1.05
N LEU A 156 28.48 3.10 -1.02
CA LEU A 156 28.83 4.51 -1.09
C LEU A 156 28.50 5.23 0.20
N ASP A 157 29.35 6.18 0.57
CA ASP A 157 29.00 7.19 1.56
C ASP A 157 28.04 8.21 0.93
N LEU A 158 26.73 7.92 0.95
CA LEU A 158 25.74 8.81 0.36
C LEU A 158 25.54 10.13 1.14
N GLU A 159 26.13 10.28 2.34
CA GLU A 159 26.11 11.55 3.07
C GLU A 159 27.07 12.56 2.43
N ASN A 160 28.21 12.09 1.92
CA ASN A 160 29.28 12.93 1.38
C ASN A 160 29.52 12.76 -0.14
N ALA A 161 28.89 11.78 -0.78
CA ALA A 161 29.03 11.54 -2.21
C ALA A 161 28.45 12.69 -3.04
N SER A 162 29.18 13.11 -4.07
CA SER A 162 28.66 13.98 -5.11
C SER A 162 27.68 13.22 -6.02
N ASP A 163 26.88 13.96 -6.79
CA ASP A 163 26.02 13.35 -7.82
C ASP A 163 26.85 12.59 -8.85
N GLU A 164 28.05 13.09 -9.18
CA GLU A 164 29.02 12.41 -10.05
C GLU A 164 29.47 11.06 -9.49
N ASP A 165 29.78 10.98 -8.19
CA ASP A 165 30.18 9.73 -7.53
C ASP A 165 29.05 8.69 -7.58
N ILE A 166 27.81 9.13 -7.35
CA ILE A 166 26.63 8.27 -7.40
C ILE A 166 26.43 7.72 -8.81
N ILE A 167 26.48 8.58 -9.83
CA ILE A 167 26.31 8.18 -11.23
C ILE A 167 27.44 7.24 -11.66
N ALA A 168 28.69 7.53 -11.28
CA ALA A 168 29.85 6.69 -11.60
C ALA A 168 29.77 5.29 -10.98
N SER A 169 29.00 5.11 -9.90
CA SER A 169 28.79 3.79 -9.28
C SER A 169 27.83 2.88 -10.04
N PHE A 170 27.05 3.43 -10.98
CA PHE A 170 26.13 2.64 -11.79
C PHE A 170 26.86 1.87 -12.90
N ARG A 171 26.61 0.56 -12.90
CA ARG A 171 27.00 -0.42 -13.93
C ARG A 171 25.80 -0.80 -14.80
N GLU A 172 26.04 -1.41 -15.96
CA GLU A 172 25.00 -1.89 -16.88
C GLU A 172 23.99 -2.85 -16.22
N ASN A 173 24.46 -3.68 -15.28
CA ASN A 173 23.64 -4.62 -14.52
C ASN A 173 23.08 -4.03 -13.21
N THR A 174 23.18 -2.72 -12.96
CA THR A 174 22.65 -2.09 -11.74
C THR A 174 21.12 -2.07 -11.77
N LYS A 175 20.48 -2.68 -10.76
CA LYS A 175 19.01 -2.81 -10.70
C LYS A 175 18.35 -2.00 -9.60
N VAL A 176 19.07 -1.69 -8.51
CA VAL A 176 18.49 -0.96 -7.39
C VAL A 176 19.54 -0.12 -6.64
N ARG A 177 19.09 1.03 -6.13
CA ARG A 177 19.80 1.84 -5.13
C ARG A 177 19.10 1.68 -3.78
N MET A 178 19.84 1.29 -2.75
CA MET A 178 19.35 1.00 -1.41
C MET A 178 19.87 2.04 -0.40
N ALA A 179 18.96 2.59 0.39
CA ALA A 179 19.29 3.49 1.50
C ALA A 179 18.60 2.97 2.78
N ILE A 180 19.20 1.96 3.40
CA ILE A 180 18.71 1.36 4.66
C ILE A 180 19.80 1.57 5.71
N SER A 181 19.83 2.73 6.36
CA SER A 181 20.91 3.01 7.32
C SER A 181 20.73 2.29 8.65
N GLY A 182 21.84 1.92 9.29
CA GLY A 182 21.86 1.46 10.67
C GLY A 182 21.96 2.64 11.65
N PRO A 183 21.88 2.40 12.97
CA PRO A 183 22.31 3.40 13.93
C PRO A 183 23.83 3.58 13.81
N VAL A 184 24.27 4.73 13.29
CA VAL A 184 25.68 5.15 13.41
C VAL A 184 25.93 5.44 14.89
N LEU A 185 26.56 4.51 15.62
CA LEU A 185 27.16 4.85 16.91
C LEU A 185 28.46 5.61 16.61
N ARG A 186 28.36 6.92 16.37
CA ARG A 186 29.55 7.80 16.38
C ARG A 186 30.01 7.88 17.84
N SER A 187 31.12 7.22 18.17
CA SER A 187 31.86 7.40 19.42
C SER A 187 32.72 8.64 19.35
#